data_AF-A0A2W6AY03-F1
#
_entry.id   AF-A0A2W6AY03-F1
#
_cell.length_a   1.000
_cell.length_b   1.000
_cell.length_c   1.000
_cell.angle_alpha   90.00
_cell.angle_beta   90.00
_cell.angle_gamma   90.00
#
_symmetry.space_group_name_H-M   'P 1'
#
loop_
_entity.id
_entity.type
_entity.pdbx_description
1 polymer ?
#
loop_
_entity_poly.entity_id
_entity_poly.type
_entity_poly.pdbx_seq_one_letter_code
_entity_poly.pdbx_strand_id
1 'polypeptide(L)'
;MEAGGPEIRFPLDRRAAVWADTAAGIYRQAVAAQWDPATAVDWDAPVDLDPEVEAAVVTVMTYLVENENAALVVPARFLAQVHPHFREIVGVLAVQVADEARHV
;
A
#
# COMPACT_ATOMS: atom_id res chain seq x y z
N MET A 1 -27.21 -5.95 8.81
CA MET A 1 -26.72 -7.24 9.31
C MET A 1 -27.88 -8.21 9.25
N GLU A 2 -27.73 -9.33 8.55
CA GLU A 2 -28.74 -10.40 8.57
C GLU A 2 -28.74 -11.07 9.96
N ALA A 3 -29.93 -11.38 10.48
CA ALA A 3 -30.05 -12.03 11.78
C ALA A 3 -29.48 -13.45 11.70
N GLY A 4 -28.43 -13.75 12.50
CA GLY A 4 -27.83 -15.08 12.62
C GLY A 4 -26.47 -15.27 11.92
N GLY A 5 -25.93 -14.25 11.25
CA GLY A 5 -24.56 -14.30 10.73
C GLY A 5 -23.50 -14.32 11.85
N PRO A 6 -22.28 -14.82 11.58
CA PRO A 6 -21.18 -14.76 12.55
C PRO A 6 -20.91 -13.31 12.94
N GLU A 7 -20.67 -13.07 14.23
CA GLU A 7 -20.30 -11.75 14.71
C GLU A 7 -18.93 -11.37 14.15
N ILE A 8 -18.90 -10.40 13.24
CA ILE A 8 -17.66 -9.88 12.69
C ILE A 8 -17.07 -8.93 13.73
N ARG A 9 -16.01 -9.40 14.39
CA ARG A 9 -15.30 -8.60 15.39
C ARG A 9 -14.09 -7.91 14.77
N PHE A 10 -14.06 -6.58 14.90
CA PHE A 10 -12.90 -5.77 14.53
C PHE A 10 -12.13 -5.37 15.80
N PRO A 11 -10.87 -5.81 15.97
CA PRO A 11 -10.06 -5.46 17.15
C PRO A 11 -9.80 -3.96 17.32
N LEU A 12 -9.84 -3.19 16.22
CA LEU A 12 -9.60 -1.75 16.19
C LEU A 12 -10.93 -1.01 15.95
N ASP A 13 -11.72 -0.92 17.00
CA ASP A 13 -13.07 -0.35 17.01
C ASP A 13 -13.18 0.98 17.79
N ARG A 14 -12.11 1.41 18.45
CA ARG A 14 -12.07 2.65 19.24
C ARG A 14 -11.26 3.74 18.53
N ARG A 15 -11.85 4.93 18.41
CA ARG A 15 -11.23 6.13 17.80
C ARG A 15 -9.83 6.40 18.37
N ALA A 16 -9.68 6.33 19.68
CA ALA A 16 -8.41 6.59 20.37
C ALA A 16 -7.26 5.64 19.97
N ALA A 17 -7.57 4.48 19.38
CA ALA A 17 -6.58 3.50 18.96
C ALA A 17 -6.20 3.61 17.47
N VAL A 18 -7.04 4.24 16.64
CA VAL A 18 -6.95 4.10 15.17
C VAL A 18 -7.02 5.42 14.40
N TRP A 19 -7.52 6.49 15.03
CA TRP A 19 -7.81 7.73 14.30
C TRP A 19 -6.58 8.61 14.08
N ALA A 20 -6.51 9.20 12.89
CA ALA A 20 -5.56 10.24 12.52
C ALA A 20 -6.27 11.33 11.71
N ASP A 21 -6.14 12.59 12.12
CA ASP A 21 -6.80 13.72 11.43
C ASP A 21 -6.25 13.94 10.01
N THR A 22 -5.05 13.44 9.73
CA THR A 22 -4.39 13.54 8.42
C THR A 22 -4.88 12.49 7.41
N ALA A 23 -5.58 11.44 7.84
CA ALA A 23 -5.92 10.28 7.00
C ALA A 23 -6.68 10.67 5.73
N ALA A 24 -7.68 11.53 5.86
CA ALA A 24 -8.45 12.01 4.71
C ALA A 24 -7.60 12.83 3.72
N GLY A 25 -6.62 13.59 4.22
CA GLY A 25 -5.69 14.36 3.40
C GLY A 25 -4.75 13.46 2.61
N ILE A 26 -4.14 12.49 3.28
CA ILE A 26 -3.23 11.51 2.67
C ILE A 26 -3.98 10.69 1.62
N TYR A 27 -5.18 10.21 1.92
CA TYR A 27 -6.00 9.48 0.95
C TYR A 27 -6.26 10.29 -0.32
N ARG A 28 -6.66 11.57 -0.20
CA ARG A 28 -6.90 12.42 -1.38
C ARG A 28 -5.63 12.63 -2.19
N GLN A 29 -4.50 12.82 -1.53
CA GLN A 29 -3.21 12.97 -2.20
C GLN A 29 -2.84 11.68 -2.96
N ALA A 30 -2.97 10.52 -2.33
CA ALA A 30 -2.64 9.23 -2.93
C ALA A 30 -3.52 8.95 -4.16
N VAL A 31 -4.83 9.20 -4.06
CA VAL A 31 -5.76 9.06 -5.21
C VAL A 31 -5.43 10.02 -6.34
N ALA A 32 -5.01 11.25 -6.04
CA ALA A 32 -4.64 12.23 -7.06
C ALA A 32 -3.29 11.91 -7.73
N ALA A 33 -2.42 11.14 -7.07
CA ALA A 33 -1.09 10.79 -7.54
C ALA A 33 -1.01 9.42 -8.23
N GLN A 34 -2.15 8.77 -8.50
CA GLN A 34 -2.18 7.47 -9.16
C GLN A 34 -1.59 7.54 -10.56
N TRP A 35 -0.86 6.49 -10.94
CA TRP A 35 -0.21 6.35 -12.24
C TRP A 35 -0.21 4.88 -12.67
N ASP A 36 -0.01 4.65 -13.97
CA ASP A 36 0.01 3.31 -14.57
C ASP A 36 1.44 2.98 -15.05
N PRO A 37 2.10 1.95 -14.46
CA PRO A 37 3.48 1.62 -14.80
C PRO A 37 3.60 1.11 -16.23
N ALA A 38 2.56 0.51 -16.81
CA ALA A 38 2.60 -0.02 -18.17
C ALA A 38 2.67 1.09 -19.23
N THR A 39 2.25 2.30 -18.90
CA THR A 39 2.20 3.43 -19.83
C THR A 39 3.13 4.59 -19.46
N ALA A 40 3.51 4.70 -18.19
CA ALA A 40 4.38 5.77 -17.70
C ALA A 40 5.89 5.47 -17.83
N VAL A 41 6.26 4.20 -17.95
CA VAL A 41 7.67 3.77 -18.08
C VAL A 41 7.85 3.08 -19.43
N ASP A 42 8.88 3.50 -20.16
CA ASP A 42 9.35 2.78 -21.35
C ASP A 42 10.22 1.61 -20.91
N TRP A 43 9.58 0.45 -20.69
CA TRP A 43 10.26 -0.77 -20.24
C TRP A 43 11.18 -1.39 -21.31
N ASP A 44 11.03 -0.99 -22.57
CA ASP A 44 11.85 -1.46 -23.69
C ASP A 44 13.05 -0.54 -23.98
N ALA A 45 13.20 0.56 -23.21
CA ALA A 45 14.31 1.48 -23.35
C ALA A 45 15.66 0.75 -23.15
N PRO A 46 16.65 0.95 -24.04
CA PRO A 46 17.93 0.27 -23.91
C PRO A 46 18.67 0.71 -22.65
N VAL A 47 19.19 -0.27 -21.91
CA VAL A 47 20.04 -0.04 -20.73
C VAL A 47 21.47 -0.44 -21.08
N ASP A 48 22.38 0.54 -21.02
CA ASP A 48 23.82 0.34 -21.21
C ASP A 48 24.53 0.79 -19.93
N LEU A 49 24.94 -0.19 -19.11
CA LEU A 49 25.58 0.03 -17.82
C LEU A 49 26.87 -0.79 -17.76
N ASP A 50 27.90 -0.24 -17.12
CA ASP A 50 29.08 -1.02 -16.78
C ASP A 50 28.68 -2.22 -15.90
N PRO A 51 29.29 -3.41 -16.08
CA PRO A 51 28.88 -4.63 -15.35
C PRO A 51 28.89 -4.49 -13.82
N GLU A 52 29.82 -3.70 -13.27
CA GLU A 52 29.89 -3.45 -11.83
C GLU A 52 28.72 -2.55 -11.35
N VAL A 53 28.31 -1.59 -12.17
CA VAL A 53 27.16 -0.72 -11.88
C VAL A 53 25.86 -1.50 -11.98
N GLU A 54 25.71 -2.32 -13.02
CA GLU A 54 24.56 -3.21 -13.18
C GLU A 54 24.40 -4.12 -11.96
N ALA A 55 25.48 -4.77 -11.50
CA ALA A 55 25.46 -5.61 -10.32
C ALA A 55 25.04 -4.86 -9.04
N ALA A 56 25.52 -3.63 -8.86
CA ALA A 56 25.12 -2.77 -7.74
C ALA A 56 23.64 -2.39 -7.82
N VAL A 57 23.14 -2.01 -9.00
CA VAL A 57 21.73 -1.69 -9.23
C VAL A 57 20.85 -2.90 -8.93
N VAL A 58 21.18 -4.07 -9.46
CA VAL A 58 20.43 -5.32 -9.20
C VAL A 58 20.36 -5.63 -7.71
N THR A 59 21.46 -5.42 -6.98
CA THR A 59 21.50 -5.65 -5.53
C THR A 59 20.54 -4.71 -4.79
N VAL A 60 20.56 -3.42 -5.13
CA VAL A 60 19.65 -2.42 -4.52
C VAL A 60 18.21 -2.71 -4.90
N MET A 61 17.92 -3.01 -6.17
CA MET A 61 16.57 -3.30 -6.64
C MET A 61 15.99 -4.55 -5.99
N THR A 62 16.81 -5.59 -5.76
CA THR A 62 16.39 -6.80 -5.03
C THR A 62 15.97 -6.45 -3.61
N TYR A 63 16.78 -5.67 -2.90
CA TYR A 63 16.44 -5.19 -1.56
C TYR A 63 15.15 -4.34 -1.55
N LEU A 64 14.97 -3.47 -2.54
CA LEU A 64 13.76 -2.64 -2.65
C LEU A 64 12.51 -3.51 -2.83
N VAL A 65 12.51 -4.45 -3.78
CA VAL A 65 11.35 -5.34 -4.03
C VAL A 65 11.01 -6.18 -2.79
N GLU A 66 12.01 -6.68 -2.07
CA GLU A 66 11.78 -7.38 -0.80
C GLU A 66 11.11 -6.48 0.25
N ASN A 67 11.55 -5.22 0.33
CA ASN A 67 10.98 -4.24 1.24
C ASN A 67 9.56 -3.81 0.86
N GLU A 68 9.25 -3.68 -0.44
CA GLU A 68 7.89 -3.39 -0.93
C GLU A 68 6.89 -4.47 -0.49
N ASN A 69 7.29 -5.74 -0.53
CA ASN A 69 6.46 -6.84 -0.03
C ASN A 69 6.12 -6.69 1.47
N ALA A 70 7.08 -6.24 2.29
CA ALA A 70 6.83 -5.95 3.70
C ALA A 70 5.92 -4.72 3.86
N ALA A 71 6.16 -3.67 3.05
CA ALA A 71 5.35 -2.45 3.00
C ALA A 71 3.90 -2.74 2.60
N LEU A 72 3.63 -3.76 1.78
CA LEU A 72 2.29 -4.22 1.42
C LEU A 72 1.59 -4.97 2.57
N VAL A 73 2.29 -5.92 3.20
CA VAL A 73 1.69 -6.85 4.16
C VAL A 73 1.23 -6.15 5.44
N VAL A 74 2.00 -5.18 5.93
CA VAL A 74 1.69 -4.45 7.17
C VAL A 74 0.35 -3.70 7.10
N PRO A 75 0.12 -2.77 6.15
CA PRO A 75 -1.15 -2.05 6.01
C PRO A 75 -2.30 -3.00 5.65
N ALA A 76 -2.08 -4.05 4.85
CA ALA A 76 -3.12 -5.05 4.56
C ALA A 76 -3.63 -5.77 5.81
N ARG A 77 -2.71 -6.20 6.69
CA ARG A 77 -3.06 -6.82 7.98
C ARG A 77 -3.75 -5.83 8.92
N PHE A 78 -3.33 -4.58 8.92
CA PHE A 78 -3.96 -3.56 9.76
C PHE A 78 -5.37 -3.23 9.26
N LEU A 79 -5.56 -3.06 7.95
CA LEU A 79 -6.85 -2.82 7.30
C LEU A 79 -7.89 -3.88 7.69
N ALA A 80 -7.52 -5.16 7.70
CA ALA A 80 -8.41 -6.25 8.08
C ALA A 80 -8.92 -6.19 9.54
N GLN A 81 -8.27 -5.40 10.41
CA GLN A 81 -8.61 -5.27 11.82
C GLN A 81 -9.41 -4.01 12.16
N VAL A 82 -9.47 -3.02 11.25
CA VAL A 82 -10.13 -1.73 11.47
C VAL A 82 -11.64 -1.84 11.28
N HIS A 83 -12.39 -1.37 12.27
CA HIS A 83 -13.85 -1.31 12.15
C HIS A 83 -14.25 -0.37 10.99
N PRO A 84 -15.17 -0.77 10.08
CA PRO A 84 -15.57 0.01 8.90
C PRO A 84 -16.20 1.39 9.19
N HIS A 85 -16.41 1.71 10.47
CA HIS A 85 -16.89 3.02 10.90
C HIS A 85 -15.84 4.11 10.67
N PHE A 86 -14.55 3.78 10.76
CA PHE A 86 -13.43 4.70 10.52
C PHE A 86 -13.07 4.75 9.04
N ARG A 87 -14.00 5.26 8.21
CA ARG A 87 -13.90 5.19 6.75
C ARG A 87 -12.65 5.86 6.18
N GLU A 88 -12.20 6.94 6.79
CA GLU A 88 -10.98 7.67 6.39
C GLU A 88 -9.73 6.81 6.61
N ILE A 89 -9.71 6.05 7.70
CA ILE A 89 -8.60 5.13 8.00
C ILE A 89 -8.63 3.92 7.05
N VAL A 90 -9.82 3.36 6.82
CA VAL A 90 -10.01 2.29 5.84
C VAL A 90 -9.56 2.76 4.45
N GLY A 91 -9.95 3.96 4.05
CA GLY A 91 -9.59 4.54 2.75
C GLY A 91 -8.08 4.72 2.57
N VAL A 92 -7.39 5.32 3.55
CA VAL A 92 -5.95 5.55 3.46
C VAL A 92 -5.15 4.24 3.47
N LEU A 93 -5.56 3.25 4.26
CA LEU A 93 -4.90 1.94 4.26
C LEU A 93 -5.17 1.17 2.96
N ALA A 94 -6.39 1.24 2.43
CA ALA A 94 -6.74 0.56 1.20
C ALA A 94 -5.98 1.11 -0.01
N VAL A 95 -5.85 2.45 -0.12
CA VAL A 95 -5.07 3.05 -1.20
C VAL A 95 -3.58 2.74 -1.04
N GLN A 96 -3.04 2.71 0.18
CA GLN A 96 -1.65 2.27 0.40
C GLN A 96 -1.44 0.84 -0.08
N VAL A 97 -2.33 -0.10 0.28
CA VAL A 97 -2.24 -1.50 -0.16
C VAL A 97 -2.30 -1.59 -1.69
N ALA A 98 -3.15 -0.81 -2.33
CA ALA A 98 -3.23 -0.76 -3.79
C ALA A 98 -1.94 -0.20 -4.42
N ASP A 99 -1.32 0.80 -3.80
CA ASP A 99 -0.06 1.39 -4.25
C ASP A 99 1.10 0.40 -4.12
N GLU A 100 1.26 -0.25 -2.97
CA GLU A 100 2.33 -1.25 -2.82
C GLU A 100 2.12 -2.47 -3.74
N ALA A 101 0.86 -2.83 -4.02
CA ALA A 101 0.56 -3.91 -4.96
C ALA A 101 0.93 -3.55 -6.41
N ARG A 102 1.08 -2.25 -6.74
CA ARG A 102 1.58 -1.79 -8.04
C ARG A 102 3.12 -1.80 -8.09
N HIS A 103 3.79 -1.68 -6.94
CA HIS A 103 5.26 -1.68 -6.87
C HIS A 103 5.87 -3.08 -7.04
N VAL A 104 5.11 -4.13 -6.73
CA VAL A 104 5.49 -5.55 -6.89
C VAL A 104 5.11 -6.07 -8.28
#